data_AF-A0A2H6EF04-F1
#
_entry.id   AF-A0A2H6EF04-F1
#
_cell.length_a   1.000
_cell.length_b   1.000
_cell.length_c   1.000
_cell.angle_alpha   90.00
_cell.angle_beta   90.00
_cell.angle_gamma   90.00
#
_symmetry.space_group_name_H-M   'P 1'
#
loop_
_entity.id
_entity.type
_entity.pdbx_description
1 polymer ?
#
loop_
_entity_poly.entity_id
_entity_poly.type
_entity_poly.pdbx_seq_one_letter_code
_entity_poly.pdbx_strand_id
1 'polypeptide(L)'
;MENLVNEINKIELLLKSAYSDLDDISKESFNEKMPRIRGKLSLIVSKRNELLIKYKREKLLKYDESLFTLSKQIQKKFDNIIEYYSAEKLEIAQKILQIENRKKLAYYLR
;
A
#
# COMPACT_ATOMS: atom_id res chain seq x y z
N MET A 1 20.51 10.37 23.51
CA MET A 1 20.19 10.53 22.07
C MET A 1 20.00 9.18 21.37
N GLU A 2 20.63 8.10 21.85
CA GLU A 2 20.48 6.73 21.29
C GLU A 2 19.02 6.24 21.20
N ASN A 3 18.16 6.58 22.16
CA ASN A 3 16.78 6.10 22.16
C ASN A 3 15.94 6.67 21.00
N LEU A 4 16.15 7.94 20.63
CA LEU A 4 15.46 8.56 19.49
C LEU A 4 15.89 7.92 18.17
N VAL A 5 17.20 7.76 17.98
CA VAL A 5 17.77 7.12 16.77
C VAL A 5 17.25 5.70 16.62
N ASN A 6 17.20 4.93 17.72
CA ASN A 6 16.66 3.57 17.70
C ASN A 6 15.17 3.52 17.32
N GLU A 7 14.34 4.44 17.83
CA GLU A 7 12.93 4.47 17.46
C GLU A 7 12.72 4.90 16.00
N ILE A 8 13.51 5.85 15.49
CA ILE A 8 13.51 6.22 14.07
C ILE A 8 13.92 5.04 13.18
N ASN A 9 14.99 4.32 13.55
CA ASN A 9 15.44 3.14 12.81
C ASN A 9 14.37 2.04 12.78
N LYS A 10 13.62 1.85 13.87
CA LYS A 10 12.48 0.91 13.89
C LYS A 10 11.39 1.33 12.91
N ILE A 11 11.07 2.62 12.83
CA ILE A 11 10.10 3.14 11.85
C ILE A 11 10.62 2.92 10.42
N GLU A 12 11.89 3.19 10.17
CA GLU A 12 12.50 2.99 8.85
C GLU A 12 12.48 1.51 8.43
N LEU A 13 12.78 0.59 9.34
CA LEU A 13 12.68 -0.85 9.10
C LEU A 13 11.25 -1.28 8.79
N LEU A 14 10.26 -0.75 9.51
CA LEU A 14 8.85 -1.01 9.23
C LEU A 14 8.43 -0.49 7.85
N LEU A 15 8.90 0.71 7.47
CA LEU A 15 8.64 1.28 6.14
C LEU A 15 9.28 0.44 5.04
N LYS A 16 10.56 0.05 5.18
CA LYS A 16 11.24 -0.83 4.22
C LYS A 16 10.55 -2.18 4.08
N SER A 17 10.11 -2.75 5.20
CA SER A 17 9.38 -4.01 5.19
C SER A 17 8.00 -3.87 4.53
N ALA A 18 7.26 -2.79 4.78
CA ALA A 18 5.99 -2.52 4.11
C ALA A 18 6.17 -2.29 2.60
N TYR A 19 7.26 -1.61 2.21
CA TYR A 19 7.63 -1.42 0.81
C TYR A 19 7.93 -2.75 0.10
N SER A 20 8.70 -3.63 0.73
CA SER A 20 9.00 -4.96 0.19
C SER A 20 7.75 -5.84 0.11
N ASP A 21 6.86 -5.81 1.10
CA ASP A 21 5.61 -6.57 1.05
C ASP A 21 4.72 -6.13 -0.12
N LEU A 22 4.75 -4.82 -0.46
CA LEU A 22 4.03 -4.26 -1.61
C LEU A 22 4.60 -4.74 -2.95
N ASP A 23 5.91 -5.00 -3.04
CA ASP A 23 6.53 -5.55 -4.25
C ASP A 23 6.04 -6.96 -4.58
N ASP A 24 5.70 -7.72 -3.55
CA ASP A 24 5.25 -9.10 -3.72
C ASP A 24 3.72 -9.25 -3.73
N ILE A 25 2.96 -8.15 -3.86
CA ILE A 25 1.51 -8.23 -4.01
C ILE A 25 1.19 -8.80 -5.39
N SER A 26 0.48 -9.92 -5.36
CA SER A 26 -0.14 -10.61 -6.48
C SER A 26 -1.61 -10.89 -6.12
N LYS A 27 -2.40 -11.40 -7.06
CA LYS A 27 -3.80 -11.78 -6.79
C LYS A 27 -3.89 -12.83 -5.70
N GLU A 28 -2.96 -13.79 -5.74
CA GLU A 28 -2.89 -14.93 -4.85
C GLU A 28 -2.44 -14.50 -3.45
N SER A 29 -1.48 -13.57 -3.37
CA SER A 29 -0.93 -13.08 -2.10
C SER A 29 -1.68 -11.90 -1.49
N PHE A 30 -2.63 -11.29 -2.21
CA PHE A 30 -3.32 -10.06 -1.78
C PHE A 30 -3.99 -10.21 -0.40
N ASN A 31 -4.78 -11.27 -0.23
CA ASN A 31 -5.54 -11.49 1.01
C ASN A 31 -4.62 -11.72 2.23
N GLU A 32 -3.42 -12.24 2.01
CA GLU A 32 -2.45 -12.46 3.08
C GLU A 32 -1.60 -11.21 3.37
N LYS A 33 -1.08 -10.56 2.33
CA LYS A 33 -0.11 -9.47 2.46
C LYS A 33 -0.77 -8.13 2.79
N MET A 34 -1.95 -7.85 2.25
CA MET A 34 -2.58 -6.55 2.41
C MET A 34 -2.96 -6.22 3.88
N PRO A 35 -3.52 -7.16 4.67
CA PRO A 35 -3.74 -6.93 6.10
C PRO A 35 -2.43 -6.69 6.87
N ARG A 36 -1.35 -7.40 6.52
CA ARG A 36 -0.03 -7.23 7.15
C ARG A 36 0.55 -5.86 6.88
N ILE A 37 0.51 -5.40 5.62
CA ILE A 37 0.96 -4.05 5.22
C ILE A 37 0.16 -3.00 5.98
N ARG A 38 -1.17 -3.13 6.03
CA ARG A 38 -2.04 -2.21 6.79
C ARG A 38 -1.66 -2.16 8.26
N GLY A 39 -1.39 -3.31 8.88
CA GLY A 39 -0.93 -3.40 10.27
C GLY A 39 0.40 -2.66 10.49
N LYS A 40 1.38 -2.86 9.61
CA LYS A 40 2.68 -2.16 9.66
C LYS A 40 2.52 -0.64 9.54
N LEU A 41 1.71 -0.18 8.59
CA LEU A 41 1.43 1.25 8.40
C LEU A 41 0.73 1.86 9.62
N SER A 42 -0.24 1.17 10.20
CA SER A 42 -0.90 1.62 11.44
C SER A 42 0.11 1.76 12.58
N LEU A 43 1.02 0.79 12.73
CA LEU A 43 2.06 0.83 13.77
C LEU A 43 3.03 2.00 13.56
N ILE A 44 3.41 2.29 12.31
CA ILE A 44 4.24 3.44 11.95
C ILE A 44 3.55 4.75 12.37
N VAL A 45 2.25 4.91 12.08
CA VAL A 45 1.49 6.11 12.47
C VAL A 45 1.47 6.27 13.99
N SER A 46 1.19 5.19 14.72
CA SER A 46 1.21 5.22 16.20
C SER A 46 2.57 5.62 16.74
N LYS A 47 3.66 5.01 16.24
CA LYS A 47 5.03 5.34 16.65
C LYS A 47 5.41 6.78 16.32
N ARG A 48 5.01 7.29 15.15
CA ARG A 48 5.23 8.69 14.78
C ARG A 48 4.53 9.64 15.74
N ASN A 49 3.28 9.36 16.10
CA ASN A 49 2.53 10.17 17.06
C ASN A 49 3.19 10.15 18.45
N GLU A 50 3.63 8.98 18.92
CA GLU A 50 4.39 8.89 20.18
C GLU A 50 5.68 9.72 20.15
N LEU A 51 6.43 9.69 19.04
CA LEU A 51 7.64 10.47 18.90
C LEU A 51 7.37 11.97 18.89
N LEU A 52 6.29 12.41 18.24
CA LEU A 52 5.86 13.81 18.24
C LEU A 52 5.46 14.30 19.64
N ILE A 53 4.94 13.42 20.50
CA ILE A 53 4.63 13.74 21.91
C ILE A 53 5.91 13.77 22.76
N LYS A 54 6.82 12.82 22.56
CA LYS A 54 8.03 12.64 23.39
C LYS A 54 9.16 13.59 23.03
N TYR A 55 9.23 14.08 21.79
CA TYR A 55 10.35 14.87 21.27
C TYR A 55 9.89 16.15 20.58
N LYS A 56 10.65 17.23 20.76
CA LYS A 56 10.43 18.49 20.01
C LYS A 56 10.59 18.26 18.51
N ARG A 57 9.70 18.88 17.72
CA ARG A 57 9.64 18.78 16.25
C ARG A 57 10.98 19.04 15.56
N GLU A 58 11.76 19.99 16.06
CA GLU A 58 13.11 20.35 15.55
C GLU A 58 14.09 19.16 15.53
N LYS A 59 14.00 18.27 16.53
CA LYS A 59 14.86 17.08 16.61
C LYS A 59 14.41 15.97 15.65
N LEU A 60 13.12 15.94 15.31
CA LEU A 60 12.52 14.97 14.42
C LEU A 60 12.74 15.34 12.94
N LEU A 61 12.77 16.65 12.62
CA LEU A 61 12.99 17.15 11.26
C LEU A 61 14.27 16.61 10.60
N LYS A 62 15.32 16.34 11.38
CA LYS A 62 16.58 15.78 10.88
C LYS A 62 16.46 14.39 10.25
N TYR A 63 15.38 13.67 10.56
CA TYR A 63 15.12 12.32 10.05
C TYR A 63 13.91 12.29 9.10
N ASP A 64 13.24 13.42 8.90
CA ASP A 64 11.96 13.48 8.20
C ASP A 64 12.13 13.24 6.69
N GLU A 65 13.27 13.62 6.10
CA GLU A 65 13.49 13.52 4.64
C GLU A 65 13.55 12.07 4.13
N SER A 66 14.27 11.19 4.83
CA SER A 66 14.37 9.76 4.44
C SER A 66 13.04 9.03 4.66
N LEU A 67 12.40 9.27 5.81
CA LEU A 67 11.09 8.72 6.14
C LEU A 67 10.00 9.20 5.17
N PHE A 68 10.05 10.47 4.78
CA PHE A 68 9.13 11.08 3.82
C PHE A 68 9.30 10.48 2.43
N THR A 69 10.55 10.34 1.97
CA THR A 69 10.85 9.70 0.68
C THR A 69 10.31 8.28 0.62
N LEU A 70 10.60 7.45 1.63
CA LEU A 70 10.08 6.08 1.71
C LEU A 70 8.55 6.04 1.76
N SER A 71 7.93 6.95 2.52
CA SER A 71 6.46 7.02 2.61
C SER A 71 5.84 7.37 1.25
N LYS A 72 6.43 8.31 0.51
CA LYS A 72 5.99 8.64 -0.86
C LYS A 72 6.14 7.48 -1.84
N GLN A 73 7.24 6.73 -1.73
CA GLN A 73 7.48 5.57 -2.58
C GLN A 73 6.45 4.45 -2.31
N ILE A 74 6.12 4.20 -1.04
CA ILE A 74 5.05 3.28 -0.63
C ILE A 74 3.70 3.73 -1.21
N GLN A 75 3.36 5.02 -1.08
CA GLN A 75 2.12 5.56 -1.63
C GLN A 75 2.04 5.34 -3.15
N LYS A 76 3.10 5.71 -3.87
CA LYS A 76 3.15 5.53 -5.33
C LYS A 76 2.99 4.06 -5.75
N LYS A 77 3.59 3.12 -5.02
CA LYS A 77 3.39 1.68 -5.28
C LYS A 77 1.95 1.26 -5.08
N PHE A 78 1.34 1.73 -4.00
CA PHE A 78 -0.06 1.44 -3.71
C PHE A 78 -0.98 1.94 -4.82
N ASP A 79 -0.75 3.17 -5.29
CA ASP A 79 -1.51 3.77 -6.38
C ASP A 79 -1.36 2.97 -7.69
N ASN A 80 -0.13 2.54 -8.02
CA ASN A 80 0.12 1.69 -9.19
C ASN A 80 -0.61 0.34 -9.10
N ILE A 81 -0.64 -0.26 -7.92
CA ILE A 81 -1.36 -1.53 -7.68
C ILE A 81 -2.87 -1.33 -7.90
N ILE A 82 -3.43 -0.25 -7.38
CA ILE A 82 -4.85 0.10 -7.58
C ILE A 82 -5.15 0.30 -9.05
N GLU A 83 -4.30 1.05 -9.76
CA GLU A 83 -4.48 1.33 -11.19
C GLU A 83 -4.50 0.05 -12.01
N TYR A 84 -3.54 -0.85 -11.78
CA TYR A 84 -3.46 -2.15 -12.43
C TYR A 84 -4.73 -3.00 -12.23
N TYR A 85 -5.16 -3.17 -10.98
CA TYR A 85 -6.34 -3.99 -10.69
C TYR A 85 -7.65 -3.32 -11.13
N SER A 86 -7.69 -1.99 -11.18
CA SER A 86 -8.86 -1.25 -11.69
C SER A 86 -9.01 -1.42 -13.20
N ALA A 87 -7.91 -1.37 -13.95
CA ALA A 87 -7.91 -1.63 -15.38
C ALA A 87 -8.36 -3.06 -15.68
N GLU A 88 -7.83 -4.04 -14.93
CA GLU A 88 -8.22 -5.44 -15.09
C GLU A 88 -9.71 -5.68 -14.78
N LYS A 89 -10.23 -5.07 -13.70
CA LYS A 89 -11.66 -5.14 -13.37
C LYS A 89 -12.53 -4.63 -14.53
N LEU A 90 -12.12 -3.55 -15.18
CA LEU A 90 -12.82 -2.96 -16.31
C LEU A 90 -12.80 -3.90 -17.53
N GLU A 91 -11.65 -4.52 -17.81
CA GLU A 91 -11.53 -5.50 -18.89
C GLU A 91 -12.42 -6.72 -18.66
N ILE A 92 -12.45 -7.26 -17.44
CA ILE A 92 -13.33 -8.38 -17.06
C ILE A 92 -14.79 -7.99 -17.24
N ALA A 93 -15.19 -6.80 -16.78
CA ALA A 93 -16.57 -6.31 -16.93
C ALA A 93 -16.99 -6.21 -18.41
N GLN A 94 -16.11 -5.71 -19.27
CA GLN A 94 -16.36 -5.67 -20.72
C GLN A 94 -16.51 -7.06 -21.34
N LYS A 95 -15.65 -8.02 -20.95
CA LYS A 95 -15.77 -9.42 -21.41
C LYS A 95 -17.08 -10.05 -21.00
N ILE A 96 -17.54 -9.81 -19.76
CA ILE A 96 -18.84 -10.30 -19.27
C ILE A 96 -19.98 -9.73 -20.12
N LEU A 97 -20.01 -8.42 -20.37
CA LEU A 97 -21.03 -7.77 -21.21
C LEU A 97 -21.04 -8.34 -22.63
N GLN A 98 -19.88 -8.58 -23.23
CA GLN A 98 -19.79 -9.21 -24.56
C GLN A 98 -20.38 -10.62 -24.56
N ILE A 99 -20.10 -11.42 -23.53
CA ILE A 99 -20.65 -12.78 -23.38
C ILE A 99 -22.17 -12.72 -23.22
N GLU A 100 -22.70 -11.81 -22.40
CA GLU A 100 -24.15 -11.64 -22.23
C GLU A 100 -24.84 -11.22 -23.54
N ASN A 101 -24.24 -10.29 -24.27
CA ASN A 101 -24.78 -9.86 -25.57
C ASN A 101 -24.77 -11.00 -26.60
N ARG A 102 -23.69 -11.81 -26.65
CA ARG A 102 -23.64 -13.02 -27.49
C ARG A 102 -24.71 -14.03 -27.11
N LYS A 103 -24.94 -14.26 -25.82
CA LYS A 103 -26.01 -15.14 -25.33
C LYS A 103 -27.40 -14.64 -25.73
N LYS A 104 -27.66 -13.33 -25.59
CA LYS A 104 -28.93 -12.72 -26.04
C LYS A 104 -29.15 -12.92 -27.54
N LEU A 105 -28.15 -12.61 -28.37
CA LEU A 105 -28.24 -12.79 -29.82
C LEU A 105 -28.49 -14.26 -30.20
N ALA A 106 -27.81 -15.21 -29.55
CA ALA A 106 -28.03 -16.63 -29.78
C ALA A 106 -29.44 -17.11 -29.39
N TYR A 107 -30.06 -16.49 -28.38
CA TYR A 107 -31.44 -16.78 -27.98
C TYR A 107 -32.46 -16.26 -29.00
N TYR A 108 -32.23 -15.08 -29.59
CA TYR A 108 -33.10 -14.51 -30.62
C TYR A 108 -32.99 -15.20 -32.00
N LEU A 109 -31.89 -15.91 -32.25
CA LEU A 109 -31.67 -16.69 -33.48
C LEU A 109 -32.28 -18.11 -33.43
N ARG A 110 -32.96 -18.47 -32.33
CA ARG A 110 -33.57 -19.77 -32.09
C ARG A 110 -35.09 -19.66 -32.16
#